data_AF-B0DFV3-F1
#
_entry.id   AF-B0DFV3-F1
#
_cell.length_a   1.000
_cell.length_b   1.000
_cell.length_c   1.000
_cell.angle_alpha   90.00
_cell.angle_beta   90.00
_cell.angle_gamma   90.00
#
_symmetry.space_group_name_H-M   'P 1'
#
loop_
_entity.id
_entity.type
_entity.pdbx_description
1 polymer ?
#
loop_
_entity_poly.entity_id
_entity_poly.type
_entity_poly.pdbx_seq_one_letter_code
_entity_poly.pdbx_strand_id
1 'polypeptide(L)' 'MTSLGCSPPLDILVRTSGVKRLSDFILCQCCEDTQIQISSTFWPDLLDFVPIILDFQRKAGGSRISLK' A
#
# COMPACT_ATOMS: atom_id res chain seq x y z
N MET A 1 -2.16 17.28 -6.43
CA MET A 1 -1.07 18.10 -7.02
C MET A 1 0.29 17.66 -6.45
N THR A 2 0.97 16.71 -7.08
CA THR A 2 2.45 16.53 -6.99
C THR A 2 2.94 15.83 -8.26
N SER A 3 2.87 16.52 -9.41
CA SER A 3 3.27 16.01 -10.72
C SER A 3 4.63 16.54 -11.20
N LEU A 4 5.46 17.09 -10.31
CA LEU A 4 6.74 17.72 -10.70
C LEU A 4 7.96 16.79 -10.63
N GLY A 5 7.76 15.49 -10.34
CA GLY A 5 8.84 14.48 -10.28
C GLY A 5 8.40 13.04 -10.60
N CYS A 6 7.32 12.89 -11.40
CA CYS A 6 6.76 11.66 -12.01
C CYS A 6 7.02 10.30 -11.33
N SER A 7 6.72 10.16 -10.03
CA SER A 7 6.34 8.84 -9.50
C SER A 7 4.82 8.68 -9.72
N PRO A 8 4.34 7.53 -10.21
CA PRO A 8 2.91 7.24 -10.20
C PRO A 8 2.34 7.30 -8.78
N PRO A 9 1.01 7.46 -8.62
CA PRO A 9 0.35 7.42 -7.33
C PRO A 9 0.65 6.10 -6.61
N LEU A 10 0.72 6.15 -5.28
CA LEU A 10 1.10 4.99 -4.48
C LEU A 10 -0.11 4.08 -4.27
N ASP A 11 -0.03 2.85 -4.76
CA ASP A 11 -1.11 1.88 -4.64
C ASP A 11 -1.10 1.15 -3.28
N ILE A 12 0.08 0.67 -2.85
CA ILE A 12 0.24 -0.15 -1.64
C ILE A 12 1.46 0.30 -0.84
N LEU A 13 1.28 0.52 0.46
CA LEU A 13 2.35 0.67 1.43
C LEU A 13 2.38 -0.53 2.38
N VAL A 14 3.48 -1.28 2.39
CA VAL A 14 3.68 -2.41 3.32
C VAL A 14 4.65 -2.02 4.43
N ARG A 15 4.19 -2.09 5.67
CA ARG A 15 5.01 -1.87 6.88
C ARG A 15 5.20 -3.18 7.62
N THR A 16 6.44 -3.60 7.76
CA THR A 16 6.84 -4.79 8.54
C THR A 16 7.03 -4.45 10.02
N SER A 17 7.35 -5.44 10.86
CA SER A 17 7.62 -5.32 12.31
C SER A 17 6.40 -5.05 13.22
N GLY A 18 5.18 -5.12 12.69
CA GLY A 18 3.95 -4.95 13.49
C GLY A 18 3.71 -3.52 14.00
N VAL A 19 4.52 -2.57 13.56
CA VAL A 19 4.48 -1.18 14.02
C VAL A 19 3.39 -0.39 13.28
N LYS A 20 2.50 0.25 14.04
CA LYS A 20 1.42 1.12 13.52
C LYS A 20 1.84 2.59 13.43
N ARG A 21 2.95 2.86 12.74
CA ARG A 21 3.42 4.23 12.47
C ARG A 21 4.06 4.30 11.09
N LEU A 22 3.77 5.36 10.33
CA LEU A 22 4.39 5.59 9.03
C LEU A 22 5.84 6.10 9.12
N SER A 23 6.27 6.59 10.30
CA SER A 23 7.64 7.09 10.52
C SER A 23 8.04 8.17 9.50
N ASP A 24 7.10 9.07 9.18
CA ASP A 24 7.25 10.14 8.18
C ASP A 24 7.64 9.67 6.76
N PHE A 25 7.30 8.42 6.42
CA PHE A 25 7.59 7.85 5.10
C PHE A 25 6.45 8.11 4.11
N ILE A 26 6.75 8.89 3.07
CA ILE A 26 5.89 9.07 1.88
C ILE A 26 4.44 9.53 2.23
N LEU A 27 4.31 10.34 3.29
CA LEU A 27 3.01 10.76 3.84
C LEU A 27 2.07 11.38 2.78
N CYS A 28 2.59 12.28 1.95
CA CYS A 28 1.78 12.96 0.95
C CYS A 28 1.24 12.02 -0.14
N GLN A 29 2.05 11.05 -0.60
CA GLN A 29 1.59 10.12 -1.64
C GLN A 29 0.69 9.02 -1.08
N CYS A 30 0.84 8.68 0.21
CA CYS A 30 -0.04 7.73 0.90
C CYS A 30 -1.43 8.31 1.25
N CYS A 31 -1.63 9.62 1.09
CA CYS A 31 -2.80 10.32 1.59
C CYS A 31 -4.06 10.08 0.74
N GLU A 32 -3.89 9.75 -0.55
CA GLU A 32 -4.98 9.52 -1.50
C GLU A 32 -4.90 8.10 -2.05
N ASP A 33 -5.95 7.31 -1.81
CA ASP A 33 -6.20 5.99 -2.42
C ASP A 33 -5.09 4.93 -2.25
N THR A 34 -4.29 5.01 -1.19
CA THR A 34 -3.26 4.02 -0.88
C THR A 34 -3.75 2.96 0.11
N GLN A 35 -3.49 1.69 -0.21
CA GLN A 35 -3.68 0.60 0.74
C GLN A 35 -2.50 0.47 1.70
N ILE A 36 -2.73 0.71 2.99
CA ILE A 36 -1.73 0.52 4.04
C ILE A 36 -1.86 -0.87 4.65
N GLN A 37 -0.82 -1.69 4.53
CA GLN A 37 -0.73 -3.03 5.11
C GLN A 37 0.34 -3.08 6.18
N ILE A 38 -0.01 -3.60 7.35
CA ILE A 38 0.92 -3.77 8.48
C ILE A 38 1.10 -5.26 8.73
N SER A 39 2.27 -5.78 8.38
CA SER A 39 2.67 -7.15 8.68
C SER A 39 3.42 -7.20 10.01
N SER A 40 3.12 -8.20 10.83
CA SER A 40 3.85 -8.53 12.06
C SER A 40 5.23 -9.10 11.79
N THR A 41 5.48 -9.54 10.56
CA THR A 41 6.72 -10.22 10.19
C THR A 41 7.87 -9.22 10.07
N PHE A 42 9.07 -9.62 10.48
CA PHE A 42 10.25 -8.79 10.39
C PHE A 42 10.84 -8.84 8.98
N TRP A 43 11.35 -7.71 8.51
CA TRP A 43 12.19 -7.70 7.31
C TRP A 43 13.53 -8.38 7.63
N PRO A 44 14.08 -9.25 6.76
CA PRO A 44 13.74 -9.50 5.36
C PRO A 44 12.70 -10.61 5.09
N ASP A 45 12.23 -11.31 6.13
CA ASP A 45 11.39 -12.50 6.01
C ASP A 45 9.91 -12.20 5.66
N LEU A 46 9.63 -11.49 4.56
CA LEU A 46 8.27 -11.10 4.18
C LEU A 46 7.46 -12.25 3.55
N LEU A 47 7.11 -13.26 4.35
CA LEU A 47 6.32 -14.42 3.91
C LEU A 47 4.89 -14.03 3.50
N ASP A 48 4.36 -12.94 4.06
CA ASP A 48 2.99 -12.46 3.80
C ASP A 48 2.87 -11.67 2.48
N PHE A 49 3.91 -11.62 1.64
CA PHE A 49 3.89 -10.83 0.42
C PHE A 49 2.77 -11.23 -0.54
N VAL A 50 2.60 -12.54 -0.79
CA VAL A 50 1.54 -13.06 -1.67
C VAL A 50 0.13 -12.71 -1.17
N PRO A 51 -0.25 -12.99 0.09
CA PRO A 51 -1.58 -12.62 0.59
C PRO A 51 -1.81 -11.10 0.60
N ILE A 52 -0.78 -10.28 0.82
CA ILE A 52 -0.87 -8.81 0.73
C ILE A 52 -1.27 -8.36 -0.68
N ILE A 53 -0.63 -8.90 -1.72
CA ILE A 53 -0.94 -8.55 -3.12
C ILE A 53 -2.34 -9.03 -3.51
N LEU A 54 -2.75 -10.23 -3.10
CA LEU A 54 -4.09 -10.75 -3.38
C LEU A 54 -5.18 -9.89 -2.72
N ASP A 55 -4.93 -9.41 -1.49
CA ASP A 55 -5.86 -8.49 -0.82
C ASP A 55 -5.99 -7.16 -1.57
N PHE A 56 -4.87 -6.62 -2.10
CA PHE A 56 -4.92 -5.45 -2.96
C PHE A 56 -5.71 -5.68 -4.25
N GLN A 57 -5.46 -6.78 -4.95
CA GLN A 57 -6.19 -7.10 -6.18
C GLN A 57 -7.69 -7.25 -5.94
N ARG A 58 -8.10 -7.80 -4.80
CA ARG A 58 -9.53 -7.90 -4.42
C ARG A 58 -10.15 -6.52 -4.22
N LYS A 59 -9.47 -5.62 -3.52
CA LYS A 59 -9.95 -4.25 -3.28
C LYS A 59 -10.00 -3.42 -4.57
N ALA A 60 -8.95 -3.48 -5.38
CA ALA A 60 -8.89 -2.81 -6.68
C ALA A 60 -9.92 -3.37 -7.68
N GLY A 61 -10.12 -4.69 -7.70
CA GLY A 61 -11.08 -5.36 -8.56
C GLY A 61 -12.54 -5.00 -8.28
N GLY A 62 -12.89 -4.75 -7.00
CA GLY A 62 -14.22 -4.27 -6.60
C GLY A 62 -14.51 -2.84 -7.06
N SER A 63 -13.49 -1.97 -7.12
CA SER A 63 -13.63 -0.59 -7.61
C SER A 63 -13.80 -0.55 -9.14
N ARG A 64 -13.15 -1.47 -9.86
CA ARG A 64 -13.15 -1.52 -11.33
C ARG A 64 -14.47 -2.04 -11.94
N ILE A 65 -15.28 -2.77 -11.17
CA ILE A 65 -16.62 -3.22 -11.60
C ILE A 65 -17.72 -2.17 -11.38
N SER A 66 -17.46 -1.10 -10.62
CA SER A 66 -18.43 -0.03 -10.38
C SER A 66 -18.36 1.11 -11.41
N LEU A 67 -17.34 1.11 -12.28
CA LEU A 67 -17.13 2.12 -13.32
C LEU A 67 -17.55 1.64 -14.72
N LYS A 68 -18.44 0.64 -14.81
CA LYS A 68 -18.96 0.15 -16.09
C LYS A 68 -20.48 0.18 -16.13
#